data_AF-A0A848I1U1-F1
#
_entry.id   AF-A0A848I1U1-F1
#
_cell.length_a   1.000
_cell.length_b   1.000
_cell.length_c   1.000
_cell.angle_alpha   90.00
_cell.angle_beta   90.00
_cell.angle_gamma   90.00
#
_symmetry.space_group_name_H-M   'P 1'
#
loop_
_entity.id
_entity.type
_entity.pdbx_description
1 polymer ?
#
loop_
_entity_poly.entity_id
_entity_poly.type
_entity_poly.pdbx_seq_one_letter_code
_entity_poly.pdbx_strand_id
1 'polypeptide(L)'
;MENGDLLTDLGERSGDIALQCSETAGFLGELTRRIQADSAHLGELQSTMETLAVSQNESVLAAQELSLTARRAGTIIAQGHETIGRSLGQITELIENVTGLEGHLRQFLDVIETVGDISDQLGAIARQTRLLGVNAAIEAARGGEATLGFAVVADEIRRLAGQAGESAASVGDKLGQLDRDARQLIGGVEANILRGRDVGSHIDTLRISMAEIASLVTQFGARSDTIVTCTDEADSDVAALRQGLARFSRSSTESATRVETARSHLEGLEGMANAMLNTAAHSGHVTRNSRYIAMAEEGAEEMQALIEQALAEGQLDMARLFDTAYRPLPGSEPAQYENGFTAFADRFVRRLLDRRTAQDSAIVGCCLIDMNGYLPTHISARSQPQRAGQTRWNMEHARNRQIFMDSQTRRALDGEGDFFLFTYRQDLGEGRYRALRSVFVPLMFGGRRWGLYEVGYLI
;
A
#
# COMPACT_ATOMS: atom_id res chain seq x y z
N MET A 1 -23.58 55.40 37.45
CA MET A 1 -22.19 54.91 37.51
C MET A 1 -21.31 56.12 37.58
N GLU A 2 -20.59 56.28 38.69
CA GLU A 2 -19.51 57.25 38.77
C GLU A 2 -18.39 56.82 37.81
N ASN A 3 -17.60 57.76 37.29
CA ASN A 3 -16.55 57.47 36.29
C ASN A 3 -15.54 56.39 36.75
N GLY A 4 -15.37 56.18 38.06
CA GLY A 4 -14.52 55.12 38.62
C GLY A 4 -15.06 53.70 38.43
N ASP A 5 -16.38 53.49 38.44
CA ASP A 5 -16.99 52.17 38.20
C ASP A 5 -16.75 51.73 36.75
N LEU A 6 -16.82 52.68 35.82
CA LEU A 6 -16.62 52.45 34.38
C LEU A 6 -15.17 52.06 34.07
N LEU A 7 -14.19 52.71 34.70
CA LEU A 7 -12.76 52.40 34.50
C LEU A 7 -12.38 51.05 35.10
N THR A 8 -13.01 50.67 36.22
CA THR A 8 -12.83 49.35 36.84
C THR A 8 -13.39 48.24 35.96
N ASP A 9 -14.61 48.40 35.45
CA ASP A 9 -15.23 47.46 34.50
C ASP A 9 -14.43 47.37 33.18
N LEU A 10 -13.91 48.50 32.69
CA LEU A 10 -13.06 48.55 31.51
C LEU A 10 -11.78 47.73 31.68
N GLY A 11 -11.09 47.86 32.82
CA GLY A 11 -9.87 47.12 33.11
C GLY A 11 -10.10 45.61 33.11
N GLU A 12 -11.13 45.13 33.81
CA GLU A 12 -11.43 43.70 33.88
C GLU A 12 -11.84 43.12 32.52
N ARG A 13 -12.75 43.79 31.80
CA ARG A 13 -13.13 43.36 30.45
C ARG A 13 -11.95 43.34 29.49
N SER A 14 -11.03 44.28 29.62
CA SER A 14 -9.82 44.31 28.79
C SER A 14 -8.87 43.16 29.12
N GLY A 15 -8.72 42.80 30.40
CA GLY A 15 -7.99 41.60 30.81
C GLY A 15 -8.61 40.31 30.26
N ASP A 16 -9.94 40.20 30.31
CA ASP A 16 -10.66 39.03 29.77
C ASP A 16 -10.49 38.91 28.25
N ILE A 17 -10.56 40.03 27.52
CA ILE A 17 -10.33 40.06 26.06
C ILE A 17 -8.89 39.63 25.74
N ALA A 18 -7.89 40.12 26.47
CA ALA A 18 -6.50 39.72 26.27
C ALA A 18 -6.32 38.21 26.44
N LEU A 19 -6.93 37.63 27.49
CA LEU A 19 -6.87 36.19 27.74
C LEU A 19 -7.55 35.39 26.61
N GLN A 20 -8.75 35.79 26.18
CA GLN A 20 -9.47 35.14 25.08
C GLN A 20 -8.68 35.21 23.76
N CYS A 21 -7.99 36.32 23.50
CA CYS A 21 -7.13 36.45 22.33
C CYS A 21 -5.97 35.45 22.37
N SER A 22 -5.31 35.31 23.52
CA SER A 22 -4.21 34.36 23.73
C SER A 22 -4.67 32.89 23.59
N GLU A 23 -5.86 32.56 24.10
CA GLU A 23 -6.46 31.23 23.91
C GLU A 23 -6.73 30.95 22.43
N THR A 24 -7.33 31.90 21.73
CA THR A 24 -7.65 31.79 20.31
C THR A 24 -6.38 31.65 19.46
N ALA A 25 -5.31 32.37 19.79
CA ALA A 25 -4.02 32.25 19.13
C ALA A 25 -3.42 30.84 19.28
N GLY A 26 -3.58 30.22 20.45
CA GLY A 26 -3.21 28.82 20.69
C GLY A 26 -3.95 27.84 19.78
N PHE A 27 -5.26 28.01 19.61
CA PHE A 27 -6.05 27.21 18.67
C PHE A 27 -5.60 27.40 17.21
N LEU A 28 -5.26 28.62 16.80
CA LEU A 28 -4.73 28.89 15.46
C LEU A 28 -3.36 28.23 15.21
N GLY A 29 -2.52 28.11 16.25
CA GLY A 29 -1.26 27.38 16.18
C GLY A 29 -1.46 25.88 15.91
N GLU A 30 -2.42 25.25 16.56
CA GLU A 30 -2.81 23.85 16.28
C GLU A 30 -3.34 23.70 14.84
N LEU A 31 -4.22 24.62 14.43
CA LEU A 31 -4.79 24.64 13.09
C LEU A 31 -3.70 24.77 12.01
N THR A 32 -2.69 25.61 12.24
CA THR A 32 -1.54 25.77 11.33
C THR A 32 -0.78 24.45 11.15
N ARG A 33 -0.47 23.74 12.24
CA ARG A 33 0.19 22.43 12.18
C ARG A 33 -0.64 21.42 11.40
N ARG A 34 -1.96 21.42 11.61
CA ARG A 34 -2.87 20.54 10.87
C ARG A 34 -2.90 20.84 9.37
N ILE A 35 -2.96 22.11 8.97
CA ILE A 35 -2.90 22.53 7.57
C ILE A 35 -1.59 22.10 6.90
N GLN A 36 -0.46 22.18 7.61
CA GLN A 36 0.84 21.72 7.11
C GLN A 36 0.86 20.20 6.91
N ALA A 37 0.34 19.44 7.87
CA ALA A 37 0.22 17.98 7.76
C ALA A 37 -0.69 17.56 6.59
N ASP A 38 -1.86 18.20 6.45
CA ASP A 38 -2.78 17.96 5.34
C ASP A 38 -2.10 18.27 4.00
N SER A 39 -1.31 19.34 3.92
CA SER A 39 -0.58 19.70 2.69
C SER A 39 0.49 18.68 2.29
N ALA A 40 1.18 18.08 3.27
CA ALA A 40 2.14 17.00 3.02
C ALA A 40 1.44 15.74 2.48
N HIS A 41 0.33 15.33 3.11
CA HIS A 41 -0.48 14.20 2.64
C HIS A 41 -1.01 14.42 1.22
N LEU A 42 -1.39 15.64 0.83
CA LEU A 42 -1.80 15.94 -0.54
C LEU A 42 -0.69 15.70 -1.56
N GLY A 43 0.56 16.03 -1.22
CA GLY A 43 1.71 15.78 -2.09
C GLY A 43 1.92 14.29 -2.34
N GLU A 44 1.79 13.47 -1.31
CA GLU A 44 1.85 12.00 -1.42
C GLU A 44 0.70 11.44 -2.26
N LEU A 45 -0.52 11.93 -2.06
CA LEU A 45 -1.68 11.53 -2.86
C LEU A 45 -1.49 11.90 -4.34
N GLN A 46 -0.94 13.06 -4.65
CA GLN A 46 -0.64 13.45 -6.03
C GLN A 46 0.37 12.50 -6.70
N SER A 47 1.46 12.16 -6.02
CA SER A 47 2.45 11.19 -6.53
C SER A 47 1.84 9.80 -6.74
N THR A 48 0.96 9.36 -5.83
CA THR A 48 0.25 8.08 -5.95
C THR A 48 -0.67 8.08 -7.17
N MET A 49 -1.35 9.20 -7.47
CA MET A 49 -2.20 9.35 -8.65
C MET A 49 -1.41 9.27 -9.96
N GLU A 50 -0.20 9.84 -10.02
CA GLU A 50 0.65 9.73 -11.20
C GLU A 50 1.08 8.28 -11.46
N THR A 51 1.44 7.55 -10.40
CA THR A 51 1.78 6.13 -10.50
C THR A 51 0.58 5.29 -10.95
N LEU A 52 -0.61 5.59 -10.43
CA LEU A 52 -1.85 4.91 -10.81
C LEU A 52 -2.18 5.13 -12.30
N ALA A 53 -2.02 6.35 -12.81
CA ALA A 53 -2.24 6.66 -14.22
C ALA A 53 -1.31 5.86 -15.16
N VAL A 54 -0.03 5.69 -14.78
CA VAL A 54 0.91 4.85 -15.53
C VAL A 54 0.46 3.38 -15.52
N SER A 55 0.07 2.85 -14.36
CA SER A 55 -0.42 1.47 -14.24
C SER A 55 -1.71 1.21 -15.02
N GLN A 56 -2.61 2.20 -15.10
CA GLN A 56 -3.81 2.13 -15.93
C GLN A 56 -3.46 2.02 -17.42
N ASN A 57 -2.54 2.85 -17.91
CA ASN A 57 -2.10 2.79 -19.30
C ASN A 57 -1.46 1.42 -19.65
N GLU A 58 -0.64 0.86 -18.75
CA GLU A 58 -0.11 -0.51 -18.93
C GLU A 58 -1.23 -1.56 -18.98
N SER A 59 -2.27 -1.42 -18.14
CA SER A 59 -3.41 -2.34 -18.12
C SER A 59 -4.20 -2.30 -19.43
N VAL A 60 -4.40 -1.12 -20.03
CA VAL A 60 -5.04 -0.99 -21.35
C VAL A 60 -4.23 -1.72 -22.42
N LEU A 61 -2.91 -1.51 -22.46
CA LEU A 61 -2.04 -2.15 -23.44
C LEU A 61 -2.06 -3.68 -23.31
N ALA A 62 -1.98 -4.19 -22.07
CA ALA A 62 -2.07 -5.62 -21.80
C ALA A 62 -3.43 -6.21 -22.22
N ALA A 63 -4.54 -5.51 -21.96
CA ALA A 63 -5.86 -5.94 -22.37
C ALA A 63 -6.05 -5.94 -23.89
N GLN A 64 -5.44 -5.00 -24.61
CA GLN A 64 -5.45 -4.99 -26.07
C GLN A 64 -4.64 -6.15 -26.66
N GLU A 65 -3.47 -6.45 -26.08
CA GLU A 65 -2.64 -7.59 -26.48
C GLU A 65 -3.34 -8.94 -26.25
N LEU A 66 -4.02 -9.08 -25.10
CA LEU A 66 -4.84 -10.24 -24.79
C LEU A 66 -5.99 -10.42 -25.79
N SER A 67 -6.68 -9.35 -26.18
CA SER A 67 -7.75 -9.39 -27.18
C SER A 67 -7.23 -9.84 -28.54
N LEU A 68 -6.07 -9.35 -28.96
CA LEU A 68 -5.41 -9.79 -30.20
C LEU A 68 -5.02 -11.27 -30.15
N THR A 69 -4.44 -11.70 -29.03
CA THR A 69 -4.01 -13.09 -28.82
C THR A 69 -5.21 -14.04 -28.81
N ALA A 70 -6.30 -13.66 -28.16
CA ALA A 70 -7.55 -14.42 -28.16
C ALA A 70 -8.12 -14.58 -29.58
N ARG A 71 -8.13 -13.51 -30.40
CA ARG A 71 -8.57 -13.61 -31.81
C ARG A 71 -7.71 -14.58 -32.61
N ARG A 72 -6.38 -14.50 -32.48
CA ARG A 72 -5.45 -15.42 -33.15
C ARG A 72 -5.67 -16.86 -32.72
N ALA A 73 -5.82 -17.11 -31.42
CA ALA A 73 -6.13 -18.43 -30.89
C ALA A 73 -7.46 -18.96 -31.44
N GLY A 74 -8.47 -18.10 -31.55
CA GLY A 74 -9.77 -18.44 -32.15
C GLY A 74 -9.65 -18.91 -33.60
N THR A 75 -8.82 -18.25 -34.41
CA THR A 75 -8.53 -18.69 -35.79
C THR A 75 -7.84 -20.05 -35.83
N ILE A 76 -6.83 -20.27 -34.98
CA ILE A 76 -6.09 -21.55 -34.90
C ILE A 76 -7.04 -22.69 -34.50
N ILE A 77 -7.92 -22.46 -33.54
CA ILE A 77 -8.88 -23.47 -33.07
C ILE A 77 -9.89 -23.80 -34.17
N ALA A 78 -10.39 -22.80 -34.91
CA ALA A 78 -11.29 -23.03 -36.05
C ALA A 78 -10.63 -23.92 -37.12
N GLN A 79 -9.37 -23.64 -37.47
CA GLN A 79 -8.58 -24.46 -38.40
C GLN A 79 -8.31 -25.88 -37.87
N GLY A 80 -8.04 -26.00 -36.56
CA GLY A 80 -7.90 -27.28 -35.88
C GLY A 80 -9.17 -28.11 -35.94
N HIS A 81 -10.32 -27.48 -35.72
CA HIS A 81 -11.63 -28.13 -35.77
C HIS A 81 -11.98 -28.65 -37.18
N GLU A 82 -11.62 -27.90 -38.23
CA GLU A 82 -11.76 -28.34 -39.63
C GLU A 82 -10.86 -29.55 -39.92
N THR A 83 -9.62 -29.52 -39.43
CA THR A 83 -8.65 -30.62 -39.62
C THR A 83 -9.11 -31.90 -38.92
N ILE A 84 -9.61 -31.79 -37.68
CA ILE A 84 -10.22 -32.92 -36.93
C ILE A 84 -11.40 -33.51 -37.71
N GLY A 85 -12.28 -32.67 -38.27
CA GLY A 85 -13.41 -33.11 -39.08
C GLY A 85 -12.98 -33.90 -40.32
N ARG A 86 -11.95 -33.42 -41.03
CA ARG A 86 -11.36 -34.14 -42.18
C ARG A 86 -10.76 -35.49 -41.75
N SER A 87 -10.00 -35.53 -40.67
CA SER A 87 -9.41 -36.78 -40.15
C SER A 87 -10.46 -37.81 -39.76
N LEU A 88 -11.57 -37.39 -39.15
CA LEU A 88 -12.69 -38.27 -38.81
C LEU A 88 -13.32 -38.87 -40.08
N GLY A 89 -13.55 -38.04 -41.10
CA GLY A 89 -14.05 -38.50 -42.40
C GLY A 89 -13.14 -39.55 -43.04
N GLN A 90 -11.83 -39.31 -43.05
CA GLN A 90 -10.84 -40.24 -43.60
C GLN A 90 -10.80 -41.58 -42.85
N ILE A 91 -10.97 -41.57 -41.52
CA ILE A 91 -11.02 -42.81 -40.73
C ILE A 91 -12.30 -43.59 -40.99
N THR A 92 -13.44 -42.92 -41.12
CA THR A 92 -14.70 -43.59 -41.49
C THR A 92 -14.58 -44.26 -42.86
N GLU A 93 -14.05 -43.55 -43.86
CA GLU A 93 -13.81 -44.10 -45.20
C GLU A 93 -12.82 -45.27 -45.19
N LEU A 94 -11.76 -45.19 -44.36
CA LEU A 94 -10.81 -46.30 -44.18
C LEU A 94 -11.51 -47.54 -43.61
N ILE A 95 -12.34 -47.39 -42.58
CA ILE A 95 -13.08 -48.51 -41.97
C ILE A 95 -14.03 -49.14 -42.99
N GLU A 96 -14.75 -48.33 -43.78
CA GLU A 96 -15.62 -48.82 -44.85
C GLU A 96 -14.85 -49.63 -45.90
N ASN A 97 -13.73 -49.10 -46.39
CA ASN A 97 -12.88 -49.79 -47.36
C ASN A 97 -12.32 -51.12 -46.83
N VAL A 98 -11.87 -51.14 -45.58
CA VAL A 98 -11.34 -52.36 -44.93
C VAL A 98 -12.44 -53.39 -44.68
N THR A 99 -13.65 -52.95 -44.33
CA THR A 99 -14.82 -53.83 -44.19
C THR A 99 -15.22 -54.42 -45.56
N GLY A 100 -15.15 -53.63 -46.62
CA GLY A 100 -15.34 -54.12 -48.00
C GLY A 100 -14.32 -55.19 -48.39
N LEU A 101 -13.05 -55.04 -47.99
CA LEU A 101 -12.00 -56.04 -48.22
C LEU A 101 -12.29 -57.36 -47.49
N GLU A 102 -12.81 -57.31 -46.26
CA GLU A 102 -13.28 -58.48 -45.52
C GLU A 102 -14.32 -59.29 -46.32
N GLY A 103 -15.29 -58.59 -46.91
CA GLY A 103 -16.32 -59.18 -47.76
C GLY A 103 -15.74 -59.88 -48.99
N HIS A 104 -14.82 -59.23 -49.70
CA HIS A 104 -14.14 -59.83 -50.85
C HIS A 104 -13.31 -61.06 -50.47
N LEU A 105 -12.62 -61.04 -49.31
CA LEU A 105 -11.84 -62.19 -48.83
C LEU A 105 -12.73 -63.38 -48.47
N ARG A 106 -13.91 -63.14 -47.88
CA ARG A 106 -14.89 -64.21 -47.62
C ARG A 106 -15.41 -64.83 -48.92
N GLN A 107 -15.71 -64.01 -49.93
CA GLN A 107 -16.11 -64.52 -51.24
C GLN A 107 -14.97 -65.29 -51.93
N PHE A 108 -13.72 -64.86 -51.74
CA PHE A 108 -12.55 -65.58 -52.25
C PHE A 108 -12.39 -66.97 -51.61
N LEU A 109 -12.65 -67.10 -50.30
CA LEU A 109 -12.64 -68.39 -49.60
C LEU A 109 -13.71 -69.36 -50.14
N ASP A 110 -14.92 -68.86 -50.44
CA ASP A 110 -16.00 -69.65 -51.05
C ASP A 110 -15.61 -70.21 -52.44
N VAL A 111 -14.90 -69.40 -53.23
CA VAL A 111 -14.33 -69.84 -54.51
C VAL A 111 -13.24 -70.89 -54.32
N ILE A 112 -12.35 -70.73 -53.34
CA ILE A 112 -11.32 -71.74 -53.01
C ILE A 112 -11.96 -73.07 -52.65
N GLU A 113 -13.02 -73.06 -51.83
CA GLU A 113 -13.77 -74.26 -51.44
C GLU A 113 -14.37 -74.95 -52.66
N THR A 114 -15.05 -74.20 -53.53
CA THR A 114 -15.63 -74.72 -54.78
C THR A 114 -14.57 -75.34 -55.70
N VAL A 115 -13.40 -74.70 -55.84
CA VAL A 115 -12.29 -75.24 -56.66
C VAL A 115 -11.66 -76.46 -55.99
N GLY A 116 -11.63 -76.50 -54.66
CA GLY A 116 -11.20 -77.65 -53.86
C GLY A 116 -12.05 -78.88 -54.15
N ASP A 117 -13.38 -78.73 -54.10
CA ASP A 117 -14.34 -79.80 -54.43
C ASP A 117 -14.12 -80.36 -55.84
N ILE A 118 -13.90 -79.48 -56.83
CA ILE A 118 -13.59 -79.89 -58.20
C ILE A 118 -12.27 -80.66 -58.26
N SER A 119 -11.23 -80.20 -57.55
CA SER A 119 -9.93 -80.88 -57.51
C SER A 119 -10.03 -82.27 -56.88
N ASP A 120 -10.82 -82.42 -55.82
CA ASP A 120 -11.08 -83.71 -55.16
C ASP A 120 -11.85 -84.67 -56.07
N GLN A 121 -12.85 -84.17 -56.80
CA GLN A 121 -13.57 -84.93 -57.82
C GLN A 121 -12.65 -85.38 -58.95
N LEU A 122 -11.79 -84.49 -59.47
CA LEU A 122 -10.78 -84.84 -60.48
C LEU A 122 -9.79 -85.88 -59.96
N GLY A 123 -9.36 -85.77 -58.70
CA GLY A 123 -8.55 -86.78 -58.04
C GLY A 123 -9.26 -88.13 -57.95
N ALA A 124 -10.56 -88.15 -57.65
CA ALA A 124 -11.38 -89.36 -57.63
C ALA A 124 -11.51 -90.00 -59.03
N ILE A 125 -11.79 -89.19 -60.05
CA ILE A 125 -11.85 -89.63 -61.45
C ILE A 125 -10.49 -90.20 -61.86
N ALA A 126 -9.39 -89.50 -61.58
CA ALA A 126 -8.05 -89.97 -61.88
C ALA A 126 -7.73 -91.32 -61.21
N ARG A 127 -8.12 -91.52 -59.95
CA ARG A 127 -8.00 -92.83 -59.26
C ARG A 127 -8.84 -93.91 -59.94
N GLN A 128 -10.08 -93.59 -60.32
CA GLN A 128 -10.98 -94.53 -61.00
C GLN A 128 -10.47 -94.90 -62.40
N THR A 129 -10.00 -93.91 -63.18
CA THR A 129 -9.39 -94.12 -64.50
C THR A 129 -8.09 -94.92 -64.40
N ARG A 130 -7.28 -94.69 -63.36
CA ARG A 130 -6.09 -95.48 -63.08
C ARG A 130 -6.43 -96.94 -62.78
N LEU A 131 -7.48 -97.21 -62.00
CA LEU A 131 -7.99 -98.56 -61.75
C LEU A 131 -8.51 -99.23 -63.02
N LEU A 132 -9.25 -98.51 -63.86
CA LEU A 132 -9.70 -98.97 -65.18
C LEU A 132 -8.51 -99.31 -66.09
N GLY A 133 -7.48 -98.46 -66.13
CA GLY A 133 -6.24 -98.69 -66.88
C GLY A 133 -5.48 -99.93 -66.37
N VAL A 134 -5.40 -100.14 -65.06
CA VAL A 134 -4.82 -101.35 -64.46
C VAL A 134 -5.61 -102.60 -64.86
N ASN A 135 -6.94 -102.56 -64.75
CA ASN A 135 -7.78 -103.69 -65.13
C ASN A 135 -7.65 -104.02 -66.64
N ALA A 136 -7.60 -102.99 -67.49
CA ALA A 136 -7.38 -103.14 -68.93
C ALA A 136 -5.99 -103.70 -69.26
N ALA A 137 -4.94 -103.27 -68.54
CA ALA A 137 -3.59 -103.79 -68.71
C ALA A 137 -3.49 -105.28 -68.30
N ILE A 138 -4.17 -105.67 -67.21
CA ILE A 138 -4.26 -107.07 -66.77
C ILE A 138 -4.94 -107.93 -67.82
N GLU A 139 -6.06 -107.47 -68.39
CA GLU A 139 -6.81 -108.24 -69.39
C GLU A 139 -6.06 -108.29 -70.74
N ALA A 140 -5.37 -107.21 -71.13
CA ALA A 140 -4.49 -107.20 -72.29
C ALA A 140 -3.29 -108.16 -72.14
N ALA A 141 -2.80 -108.37 -70.92
CA ALA A 141 -1.76 -109.37 -70.63
C ALA A 141 -2.28 -110.83 -70.72
N ARG A 142 -3.59 -111.06 -70.50
CA ARG A 142 -4.23 -112.38 -70.64
C ARG A 142 -4.48 -112.81 -72.08
N GLY A 143 -4.63 -111.87 -73.01
CA GLY A 143 -4.97 -112.13 -74.42
C GLY A 143 -3.83 -112.62 -75.33
N GLY A 144 -2.57 -112.65 -74.86
CA GLY A 144 -1.41 -113.09 -75.66
C GLY A 144 -0.98 -112.10 -76.75
N GLU A 145 -0.37 -112.59 -77.85
CA GLU A 145 0.19 -111.72 -78.92
C GLU A 145 -0.86 -110.81 -79.61
N ALA A 146 -2.14 -111.17 -79.59
CA ALA A 146 -3.21 -110.41 -80.25
C ALA A 146 -3.59 -109.09 -79.54
N THR A 147 -3.18 -108.90 -78.29
CA THR A 147 -3.57 -107.74 -77.45
C THR A 147 -2.42 -106.80 -77.08
N LEU A 148 -1.24 -106.96 -77.71
CA LEU A 148 -0.05 -106.14 -77.46
C LEU A 148 -0.29 -104.63 -77.63
N GLY A 149 -1.05 -104.21 -78.65
CA GLY A 149 -1.41 -102.81 -78.86
C GLY A 149 -2.31 -102.23 -77.75
N PHE A 150 -3.20 -103.05 -77.18
CA PHE A 150 -4.08 -102.63 -76.08
C PHE A 150 -3.33 -102.48 -74.76
N ALA A 151 -2.30 -103.31 -74.52
CA ALA A 151 -1.46 -103.21 -73.32
C ALA A 151 -0.71 -101.87 -73.25
N VAL A 152 -0.18 -101.38 -74.37
CA VAL A 152 0.50 -100.07 -74.45
C VAL A 152 -0.47 -98.92 -74.15
N VAL A 153 -1.68 -98.97 -74.71
CA VAL A 153 -2.72 -97.95 -74.45
C VAL A 153 -3.16 -97.97 -72.99
N ALA A 154 -3.32 -99.15 -72.38
CA ALA A 154 -3.73 -99.28 -70.98
C ALA A 154 -2.67 -98.73 -70.01
N ASP A 155 -1.37 -98.97 -70.28
CA ASP A 155 -0.28 -98.41 -69.49
C ASP A 155 -0.17 -96.88 -69.65
N GLU A 156 -0.42 -96.35 -70.84
CA GLU A 156 -0.45 -94.90 -71.08
C GLU A 156 -1.64 -94.23 -70.36
N ILE A 157 -2.83 -94.86 -70.37
CA ILE A 157 -3.99 -94.41 -69.56
C ILE A 157 -3.64 -94.42 -68.07
N ARG A 158 -2.98 -95.47 -67.58
CA ARG A 158 -2.53 -95.57 -66.18
C ARG A 158 -1.57 -94.43 -65.81
N ARG A 159 -0.60 -94.14 -66.69
CA ARG A 159 0.40 -93.08 -66.53
C ARG A 159 -0.25 -91.70 -66.49
N LEU A 160 -1.12 -91.39 -67.46
CA LEU A 160 -1.85 -90.12 -67.55
C LEU A 160 -2.79 -89.92 -66.35
N ALA A 161 -3.49 -90.97 -65.92
CA ALA A 161 -4.34 -90.92 -64.73
C ALA A 161 -3.52 -90.73 -63.44
N GLY A 162 -2.32 -91.31 -63.35
CA GLY A 162 -1.37 -91.03 -62.26
C GLY A 162 -0.95 -89.56 -62.23
N GLN A 163 -0.53 -89.01 -63.36
CA GLN A 163 -0.14 -87.60 -63.49
C GLN A 163 -1.30 -86.65 -63.19
N ALA A 164 -2.53 -87.00 -63.61
CA ALA A 164 -3.73 -86.23 -63.30
C ALA A 164 -4.03 -86.24 -61.78
N GLY A 165 -3.86 -87.39 -61.12
CA GLY A 165 -4.02 -87.50 -59.67
C GLY A 165 -2.97 -86.71 -58.89
N GLU A 166 -1.71 -86.74 -59.32
CA GLU A 166 -0.62 -85.92 -58.73
C GLU A 166 -0.87 -84.42 -58.94
N SER A 167 -1.37 -84.04 -60.12
CA SER A 167 -1.73 -82.65 -60.42
C SER A 167 -2.90 -82.17 -59.54
N ALA A 168 -3.93 -82.99 -59.37
CA ALA A 168 -5.07 -82.69 -58.48
C ALA A 168 -4.64 -82.55 -57.01
N ALA A 169 -3.71 -83.41 -56.55
CA ALA A 169 -3.13 -83.29 -55.21
C ALA A 169 -2.34 -81.99 -55.03
N SER A 170 -1.50 -81.63 -56.03
CA SER A 170 -0.74 -80.37 -56.00
C SER A 170 -1.65 -79.13 -56.00
N VAL A 171 -2.77 -79.17 -56.73
CA VAL A 171 -3.79 -78.12 -56.68
C VAL A 171 -4.41 -78.04 -55.28
N GLY A 172 -4.75 -79.18 -54.66
CA GLY A 172 -5.26 -79.23 -53.28
C GLY A 172 -4.31 -78.60 -52.27
N ASP A 173 -3.01 -78.90 -52.33
CA ASP A 173 -2.00 -78.32 -51.44
C ASP A 173 -1.92 -76.79 -51.58
N LYS A 174 -1.97 -76.27 -52.82
CA LYS A 174 -1.96 -74.83 -53.09
C LYS A 174 -3.23 -74.14 -52.62
N LEU A 175 -4.39 -74.76 -52.79
CA LEU A 175 -5.66 -74.25 -52.26
C LEU A 175 -5.66 -74.19 -50.73
N GLY A 176 -5.11 -75.22 -50.07
CA GLY A 176 -4.93 -75.23 -48.62
C GLY A 176 -3.99 -74.12 -48.13
N GLN A 177 -2.97 -73.75 -48.92
CA GLN A 177 -2.13 -72.60 -48.62
C GLN A 177 -2.91 -71.28 -48.78
N LEU A 178 -3.66 -71.12 -49.88
CA LEU A 178 -4.48 -69.93 -50.12
C LEU A 178 -5.57 -69.73 -49.05
N ASP A 179 -6.21 -70.79 -48.56
CA ASP A 179 -7.18 -70.72 -47.45
C ASP A 179 -6.51 -70.17 -46.17
N ARG A 180 -5.33 -70.68 -45.81
CA ARG A 180 -4.59 -70.20 -44.63
C ARG A 180 -4.20 -68.74 -44.76
N ASP A 181 -3.66 -68.36 -45.92
CA ASP A 181 -3.25 -66.97 -46.20
C ASP A 181 -4.46 -66.02 -46.15
N ALA A 182 -5.60 -66.41 -46.74
CA ALA A 182 -6.83 -65.63 -46.70
C ALA A 182 -7.40 -65.48 -45.29
N ARG A 183 -7.40 -66.54 -44.47
CA ARG A 183 -7.81 -66.48 -43.05
C ARG A 183 -6.90 -65.57 -42.22
N GLN A 184 -5.60 -65.60 -42.48
CA GLN A 184 -4.66 -64.70 -41.83
C GLN A 184 -4.93 -63.23 -42.21
N LEU A 185 -5.23 -62.96 -43.50
CA LEU A 185 -5.61 -61.62 -43.95
C LEU A 185 -6.90 -61.13 -43.31
N ILE A 186 -7.92 -62.00 -43.15
CA ILE A 186 -9.16 -61.66 -42.44
C ILE A 186 -8.88 -61.24 -41.00
N GLY A 187 -8.04 -61.99 -40.26
CA GLY A 187 -7.65 -61.60 -38.90
C GLY A 187 -6.93 -60.24 -38.85
N GLY A 188 -6.10 -59.93 -39.86
CA GLY A 188 -5.45 -58.62 -40.00
C GLY A 188 -6.45 -57.48 -40.29
N VAL A 189 -7.46 -57.77 -41.11
CA VAL A 189 -8.56 -56.84 -41.44
C VAL A 189 -9.40 -56.52 -40.21
N GLU A 190 -9.82 -57.54 -39.45
CA GLU A 190 -10.57 -57.36 -38.20
C GLU A 190 -9.78 -56.51 -37.18
N ALA A 191 -8.47 -56.77 -37.03
CA ALA A 191 -7.60 -55.98 -36.18
C ALA A 191 -7.49 -54.51 -36.64
N ASN A 192 -7.46 -54.26 -37.94
CA ASN A 192 -7.44 -52.90 -38.49
C ASN A 192 -8.78 -52.16 -38.29
N ILE A 193 -9.91 -52.85 -38.37
CA ILE A 193 -11.23 -52.26 -38.06
C ILE A 193 -11.28 -51.80 -36.60
N LEU A 194 -10.80 -52.63 -35.67
CA LEU A 194 -10.72 -52.27 -34.25
C LEU A 194 -9.83 -51.05 -34.02
N ARG A 195 -8.64 -51.02 -34.64
CA ARG A 195 -7.74 -49.86 -34.58
C ARG A 195 -8.36 -48.60 -35.17
N GLY A 196 -9.06 -48.70 -36.30
CA GLY A 196 -9.76 -47.58 -36.92
C GLY A 196 -10.82 -46.99 -35.99
N ARG A 197 -11.62 -47.84 -35.31
CA ARG A 197 -12.61 -47.38 -34.32
C ARG A 197 -11.97 -46.68 -33.12
N ASP A 198 -10.86 -47.21 -32.63
CA ASP A 198 -10.12 -46.61 -31.51
C ASP A 198 -9.54 -45.23 -31.88
N VAL A 199 -8.96 -45.10 -33.07
CA VAL A 199 -8.53 -43.80 -33.61
C VAL A 199 -9.71 -42.83 -33.73
N GLY A 200 -10.87 -43.30 -34.20
CA GLY A 200 -12.10 -42.51 -34.26
C GLY A 200 -12.52 -41.95 -32.89
N SER A 201 -12.49 -42.77 -31.84
CA SER A 201 -12.78 -42.34 -30.47
C SER A 201 -11.81 -41.28 -29.94
N HIS A 202 -10.52 -41.42 -30.26
CA HIS A 202 -9.51 -40.41 -29.89
C HIS A 202 -9.75 -39.08 -30.61
N ILE A 203 -10.10 -39.11 -31.90
CA ILE A 203 -10.44 -37.91 -32.69
C ILE A 203 -11.68 -37.21 -32.10
N ASP A 204 -12.69 -37.96 -31.69
CA ASP A 204 -13.88 -37.40 -31.03
C ASP A 204 -13.57 -36.74 -29.70
N THR A 205 -12.67 -37.33 -28.91
CA THR A 205 -12.18 -36.71 -27.66
C THR A 205 -11.45 -35.40 -27.96
N LEU A 206 -10.60 -35.39 -28.99
CA LEU A 206 -9.91 -34.19 -29.47
C LEU A 206 -10.89 -33.09 -29.89
N ARG A 207 -11.99 -33.46 -30.56
CA ARG A 207 -13.07 -32.55 -30.96
C ARG A 207 -13.71 -31.88 -29.76
N ILE A 208 -14.02 -32.63 -28.70
CA ILE A 208 -14.60 -32.10 -27.46
C ILE A 208 -13.61 -31.13 -26.80
N SER A 209 -12.34 -31.52 -26.65
CA SER A 209 -11.32 -30.64 -26.08
C SER A 209 -11.12 -29.35 -26.87
N MET A 210 -11.17 -29.39 -28.21
CA MET A 210 -11.11 -28.15 -29.02
C MET A 210 -12.32 -27.25 -28.80
N ALA A 211 -13.52 -27.80 -28.64
CA ALA A 211 -14.71 -27.01 -28.34
C ALA A 211 -14.60 -26.31 -26.97
N GLU A 212 -14.04 -27.01 -25.96
CA GLU A 212 -13.76 -26.41 -24.65
C GLU A 212 -12.74 -25.27 -24.74
N ILE A 213 -11.64 -25.47 -25.48
CA ILE A 213 -10.63 -24.43 -25.69
C ILE A 213 -11.24 -23.22 -26.45
N ALA A 214 -12.10 -23.45 -27.45
CA ALA A 214 -12.80 -22.38 -28.16
C ALA A 214 -13.65 -21.52 -27.21
N SER A 215 -14.38 -22.17 -26.29
CA SER A 215 -15.17 -21.50 -25.26
C SER A 215 -14.28 -20.65 -24.34
N LEU A 216 -13.16 -21.21 -23.87
CA LEU A 216 -12.21 -20.47 -23.03
C LEU A 216 -11.64 -19.25 -23.75
N VAL A 217 -11.25 -19.38 -25.01
CA VAL A 217 -10.73 -18.26 -25.82
C VAL A 217 -11.78 -17.16 -26.00
N THR A 218 -13.04 -17.52 -26.22
CA THR A 218 -14.14 -16.55 -26.32
C THR A 218 -14.32 -15.80 -24.99
N GLN A 219 -14.29 -16.53 -23.86
CA GLN A 219 -14.36 -15.93 -22.54
C GLN A 219 -13.16 -15.01 -22.25
N PHE A 220 -11.96 -15.38 -22.69
CA PHE A 220 -10.77 -14.53 -22.60
C PHE A 220 -10.96 -13.22 -23.37
N GLY A 221 -11.48 -13.27 -24.60
CA GLY A 221 -11.78 -12.07 -25.38
C GLY A 221 -12.77 -11.13 -24.67
N ALA A 222 -13.89 -11.66 -24.19
CA ALA A 222 -14.89 -10.89 -23.46
C ALA A 222 -14.35 -10.26 -22.16
N ARG A 223 -13.52 -11.01 -21.41
CA ARG A 223 -12.83 -10.46 -20.23
C ARG A 223 -11.85 -9.35 -20.59
N SER A 224 -11.15 -9.48 -21.70
CA SER A 224 -10.26 -8.44 -22.22
C SER A 224 -10.99 -7.14 -22.46
N ASP A 225 -12.15 -7.20 -23.13
CA ASP A 225 -12.97 -6.02 -23.42
C ASP A 225 -13.51 -5.40 -22.11
N THR A 226 -13.89 -6.23 -21.14
CA THR A 226 -14.32 -5.76 -19.81
C THR A 226 -13.19 -5.03 -19.07
N ILE A 227 -11.94 -5.52 -19.15
CA ILE A 227 -10.78 -4.85 -18.54
C ILE A 227 -10.58 -3.47 -19.15
N VAL A 228 -10.70 -3.34 -20.48
CA VAL A 228 -10.60 -2.03 -21.16
C VAL A 228 -11.65 -1.07 -20.62
N THR A 229 -12.93 -1.48 -20.56
CA THR A 229 -14.01 -0.64 -20.03
C THR A 229 -13.78 -0.22 -18.58
N CYS A 230 -13.41 -1.16 -17.70
CA CYS A 230 -13.11 -0.83 -16.31
C CYS A 230 -11.91 0.12 -16.17
N THR A 231 -10.93 0.02 -17.08
CA THR A 231 -9.76 0.91 -17.06
C THR A 231 -10.12 2.32 -17.53
N ASP A 232 -11.00 2.46 -18.54
CA ASP A 232 -11.52 3.76 -18.98
C ASP A 232 -12.33 4.46 -17.87
N GLU A 233 -13.17 3.72 -17.14
CA GLU A 233 -13.90 4.23 -15.97
C GLU A 233 -12.92 4.69 -14.87
N ALA A 234 -11.90 3.87 -14.59
CA ALA A 234 -10.88 4.21 -13.61
C ALA A 234 -10.03 5.42 -14.00
N ASP A 235 -9.76 5.65 -15.29
CA ASP A 235 -9.05 6.85 -15.78
C ASP A 235 -9.90 8.11 -15.54
N SER A 236 -11.21 8.04 -15.78
CA SER A 236 -12.15 9.12 -15.46
C SER A 236 -12.16 9.42 -13.95
N ASP A 237 -12.16 8.40 -13.10
CA ASP A 237 -12.11 8.56 -11.64
C ASP A 237 -10.79 9.20 -11.18
N VAL A 238 -9.66 8.78 -11.75
CA VAL A 238 -8.35 9.38 -11.48
C VAL A 238 -8.32 10.85 -11.90
N ALA A 239 -8.88 11.20 -13.06
CA ALA A 239 -8.99 12.58 -13.51
C ALA A 239 -9.84 13.43 -12.55
N ALA A 240 -10.99 12.90 -12.11
CA ALA A 240 -11.86 13.56 -11.13
C ALA A 240 -11.13 13.77 -9.78
N LEU A 241 -10.40 12.76 -9.33
CA LEU A 241 -9.63 12.82 -8.08
C LEU A 241 -8.49 13.84 -8.17
N ARG A 242 -7.76 13.89 -9.29
CA ARG A 242 -6.74 14.93 -9.54
C ARG A 242 -7.34 16.33 -9.46
N GLN A 243 -8.53 16.56 -10.03
CA GLN A 243 -9.22 17.84 -9.93
C GLN A 243 -9.65 18.13 -8.48
N GLY A 244 -10.11 17.12 -7.73
CA GLY A 244 -10.41 17.22 -6.30
C GLY A 244 -9.21 17.64 -5.46
N LEU A 245 -8.07 16.98 -5.66
CA LEU A 245 -6.81 17.28 -4.97
C LEU A 245 -6.30 18.69 -5.29
N ALA A 246 -6.40 19.14 -6.55
CA ALA A 246 -6.02 20.49 -6.93
C ALA A 246 -6.90 21.55 -6.24
N ARG A 247 -8.22 21.30 -6.12
CA ARG A 247 -9.13 22.18 -5.35
C ARG A 247 -8.80 22.18 -3.87
N PHE A 248 -8.51 21.01 -3.28
CA PHE A 248 -8.15 20.90 -1.88
C PHE A 248 -6.82 21.63 -1.58
N SER A 249 -5.80 21.46 -2.42
CA SER A 249 -4.50 22.16 -2.28
C SER A 249 -4.67 23.69 -2.27
N ARG A 250 -5.52 24.22 -3.16
CA ARG A 250 -5.87 25.65 -3.15
C ARG A 250 -6.57 26.07 -1.86
N SER A 251 -7.55 25.29 -1.40
CA SER A 251 -8.27 25.52 -0.14
C SER A 251 -7.34 25.49 1.08
N SER A 252 -6.37 24.57 1.09
CA SER A 252 -5.36 24.47 2.15
C SER A 252 -4.47 25.71 2.20
N THR A 253 -4.00 26.19 1.03
CA THR A 253 -3.20 27.41 0.92
C THR A 253 -3.98 28.66 1.35
N GLU A 254 -5.25 28.75 0.94
CA GLU A 254 -6.14 29.83 1.37
C GLU A 254 -6.39 29.79 2.88
N SER A 255 -6.62 28.61 3.44
CA SER A 255 -6.79 28.41 4.89
C SER A 255 -5.54 28.83 5.66
N ALA A 256 -4.35 28.46 5.19
CA ALA A 256 -3.08 28.90 5.80
C ALA A 256 -2.98 30.43 5.85
N THR A 257 -3.31 31.09 4.75
CA THR A 257 -3.28 32.55 4.64
C THR A 257 -4.29 33.21 5.60
N ARG A 258 -5.50 32.65 5.70
CA ARG A 258 -6.56 33.13 6.60
C ARG A 258 -6.19 32.95 8.08
N VAL A 259 -5.57 31.83 8.43
CA VAL A 259 -5.08 31.56 9.79
C VAL A 259 -3.98 32.55 10.18
N GLU A 260 -3.05 32.81 9.28
CA GLU A 260 -1.98 33.78 9.53
C GLU A 260 -2.53 35.21 9.70
N THR A 261 -3.53 35.59 8.89
CA THR A 261 -4.22 36.88 9.03
C THR A 261 -4.95 36.96 10.37
N ALA A 262 -5.66 35.91 10.76
CA ALA A 262 -6.37 35.85 12.04
C ALA A 262 -5.41 35.91 13.23
N ARG A 263 -4.24 35.26 13.16
CA ARG A 263 -3.18 35.34 14.17
C ARG A 263 -2.71 36.77 14.35
N SER A 264 -2.41 37.48 13.26
CA SER A 264 -1.99 38.88 13.31
C SER A 264 -3.06 39.79 13.93
N HIS A 265 -4.34 39.58 13.62
CA HIS A 265 -5.43 40.33 14.25
C HIS A 265 -5.56 40.06 15.75
N LEU A 266 -5.40 38.80 16.19
CA LEU A 266 -5.44 38.45 17.60
C LEU A 266 -4.28 39.05 18.39
N GLU A 267 -3.08 39.07 17.82
CA GLU A 267 -1.91 39.74 18.43
C GLU A 267 -2.15 41.24 18.59
N GLY A 268 -2.77 41.88 17.60
CA GLY A 268 -3.20 43.28 17.69
C GLY A 268 -4.24 43.51 18.78
N LEU A 269 -5.27 42.67 18.84
CA LEU A 269 -6.35 42.75 19.85
C LEU A 269 -5.83 42.52 21.27
N GLU A 270 -5.00 41.50 21.48
CA GLU A 270 -4.33 41.23 22.76
C GLU A 270 -3.47 42.42 23.19
N GLY A 271 -2.73 43.01 22.24
CA GLY A 271 -1.90 44.20 22.49
C GLY A 271 -2.72 45.42 22.93
N MET A 272 -3.85 45.68 22.27
CA MET A 272 -4.77 46.77 22.61
C MET A 272 -5.46 46.54 23.95
N ALA A 273 -5.96 45.33 24.18
CA ALA A 273 -6.64 44.95 25.42
C ALA A 273 -5.71 45.07 26.63
N ASN A 274 -4.46 44.61 26.51
CA ASN A 274 -3.46 44.80 27.55
C ASN A 274 -3.07 46.29 27.75
N ALA A 275 -3.02 47.09 26.69
CA ALA A 275 -2.78 48.53 26.83
C ALA A 275 -3.93 49.23 27.58
N MET A 276 -5.18 48.84 27.32
CA MET A 276 -6.37 49.34 28.03
C MET A 276 -6.36 48.91 29.50
N LEU A 277 -6.04 47.65 29.79
CA LEU A 277 -5.87 47.14 31.15
C LEU A 277 -4.81 47.95 31.91
N ASN A 278 -3.64 48.16 31.30
CA ASN A 278 -2.56 48.94 31.90
C ASN A 278 -2.99 50.39 32.14
N THR A 279 -3.68 51.02 31.18
CA THR A 279 -4.18 52.40 31.30
C THR A 279 -5.21 52.53 32.42
N ALA A 280 -6.13 51.56 32.52
CA ALA A 280 -7.14 51.53 33.59
C ALA A 280 -6.48 51.40 34.98
N ALA A 281 -5.42 50.60 35.09
CA ALA A 281 -4.66 50.46 36.33
C ALA A 281 -3.97 51.78 36.76
N HIS A 282 -3.56 52.62 35.82
CA HIS A 282 -2.95 53.93 36.08
C HIS A 282 -3.97 55.05 36.35
N SER A 283 -5.27 54.76 36.32
CA SER A 283 -6.32 55.78 36.48
C SER A 283 -6.49 56.30 37.92
N GLY A 284 -5.79 55.72 38.89
CA GLY A 284 -5.88 56.09 40.31
C GLY A 284 -7.10 55.54 41.05
N HIS A 285 -7.96 54.77 40.37
CA HIS A 285 -9.09 54.07 40.99
C HIS A 285 -8.68 52.71 41.56
N VAL A 286 -9.32 52.32 42.67
CA VAL A 286 -9.08 51.01 43.29
C VAL A 286 -9.76 49.92 42.46
N THR A 287 -8.96 49.03 41.89
CA THR A 287 -9.39 47.86 41.13
C THR A 287 -9.01 46.57 41.88
N ARG A 288 -9.48 45.41 41.39
CA ARG A 288 -9.03 44.09 41.91
C ARG A 288 -7.50 43.92 41.81
N ASN A 289 -6.87 44.60 40.84
CA ASN A 289 -5.43 44.54 40.59
C ASN A 289 -4.64 45.47 41.53
N SER A 290 -5.28 46.51 42.10
CA SER A 290 -4.60 47.50 42.95
C SER A 290 -3.87 46.88 44.15
N ARG A 291 -4.42 45.81 44.74
CA ARG A 291 -3.73 45.11 45.84
C ARG A 291 -2.41 44.46 45.38
N TYR A 292 -2.40 43.86 44.19
CA TYR A 292 -1.23 43.19 43.66
C TYR A 292 -0.21 44.18 43.11
N ILE A 293 -0.67 45.33 42.61
CA ILE A 293 0.17 46.47 42.26
C ILE A 293 0.90 46.97 43.50
N ALA A 294 0.18 47.24 44.60
CA ALA A 294 0.79 47.65 45.86
C ALA A 294 1.78 46.60 46.40
N MET A 295 1.43 45.31 46.37
CA MET A 295 2.36 44.23 46.76
C MET A 295 3.61 44.17 45.87
N ALA A 296 3.49 44.50 44.58
CA ALA A 296 4.61 44.55 43.66
C ALA A 296 5.51 45.76 43.92
N GLU A 297 4.93 46.94 44.14
CA GLU A 297 5.64 48.16 44.48
C GLU A 297 6.40 48.01 45.82
N GLU A 298 5.72 47.56 46.89
CA GLU A 298 6.35 47.27 48.18
C GLU A 298 7.46 46.21 48.06
N GLY A 299 7.24 45.20 47.21
CA GLY A 299 8.21 44.15 46.95
C GLY A 299 9.45 44.68 46.23
N ALA A 300 9.25 45.58 45.27
CA ALA A 300 10.33 46.25 44.54
C ALA A 300 11.12 47.19 45.46
N GLU A 301 10.45 48.01 46.29
CA GLU A 301 11.09 48.87 47.28
C GLU A 301 11.97 48.08 48.25
N GLU A 302 11.45 46.98 48.78
CA GLU A 302 12.22 46.11 49.68
C GLU A 302 13.38 45.42 48.95
N MET A 303 13.18 45.02 47.68
CA MET A 303 14.24 44.45 46.85
C MET A 303 15.35 45.47 46.58
N GLN A 304 14.98 46.72 46.30
CA GLN A 304 15.94 47.81 46.11
C GLN A 304 16.72 48.05 47.40
N ALA A 305 16.05 48.20 48.54
CA ALA A 305 16.68 48.38 49.84
C ALA A 305 17.65 47.24 50.18
N LEU A 306 17.26 45.98 49.91
CA LEU A 306 18.12 44.80 50.13
C LEU A 306 19.41 44.87 49.31
N ILE A 307 19.31 45.21 48.03
CA ILE A 307 20.45 45.27 47.12
C ILE A 307 21.32 46.49 47.44
N GLU A 308 20.73 47.65 47.73
CA GLU A 308 21.44 48.88 48.12
C GLU A 308 22.20 48.71 49.43
N GLN A 309 21.59 48.05 50.42
CA GLN A 309 22.28 47.70 51.66
C GLN A 309 23.48 46.77 51.40
N ALA A 310 23.30 45.76 50.55
CA ALA A 310 24.40 44.85 50.18
C ALA A 310 25.53 45.57 49.44
N LEU A 311 25.21 46.58 48.61
CA LEU A 311 26.20 47.45 47.97
C LEU A 311 26.93 48.31 49.01
N ALA A 312 26.21 48.90 49.98
CA ALA A 312 26.80 49.73 51.03
C ALA A 312 27.71 48.93 51.98
N GLU A 313 27.37 47.67 52.25
CA GLU A 313 28.14 46.76 53.11
C GLU A 313 29.28 46.04 52.36
N GLY A 314 29.42 46.25 51.05
CA GLY A 314 30.43 45.59 50.21
C GLY A 314 30.21 44.09 49.99
N GLN A 315 28.99 43.58 50.25
CA GLN A 315 28.60 42.19 49.96
C GLN A 315 28.32 41.96 48.46
N LEU A 316 28.00 43.04 47.74
CA LEU A 316 27.83 43.12 46.31
C LEU A 316 28.54 44.39 45.81
N ASP A 317 28.98 44.40 44.55
CA ASP A 317 29.49 45.61 43.91
C ASP A 317 28.68 45.92 42.63
N MET A 318 28.77 47.17 42.16
CA MET A 318 28.03 47.63 40.99
C MET A 318 28.42 46.88 39.70
N ALA A 319 29.66 46.41 39.58
CA ALA A 319 30.11 45.68 38.40
C ALA A 319 29.44 44.30 38.31
N ARG A 320 29.31 43.61 39.46
CA ARG A 320 28.63 42.33 39.57
C ARG A 320 27.13 42.44 39.43
N LEU A 321 26.51 43.50 39.97
CA LEU A 321 25.07 43.75 39.83
C LEU A 321 24.68 43.95 38.35
N PHE A 322 25.46 44.73 37.61
CA PHE A 322 25.24 45.02 36.19
C PHE A 322 26.02 44.10 35.24
N ASP A 323 26.47 42.93 35.71
CA ASP A 323 27.23 41.98 34.89
C ASP A 323 26.33 41.32 33.84
N THR A 324 26.50 41.68 32.57
CA THR A 324 25.77 41.08 31.44
C THR A 324 26.58 39.99 30.72
N ALA A 325 27.71 39.56 31.29
CA ALA A 325 28.48 38.43 30.77
C ALA A 325 27.82 37.09 31.18
N TYR A 326 26.68 36.78 30.56
CA TYR A 326 25.91 35.55 30.77
C TYR A 326 26.71 34.33 30.31
N ARG A 327 27.26 33.58 31.26
CA ARG A 327 28.05 32.36 30.99
C ARG A 327 27.11 31.15 30.97
N PRO A 328 26.95 30.45 29.83
CA PRO A 328 26.04 29.31 29.74
C PRO A 328 26.51 28.17 30.65
N LEU A 329 25.56 27.51 31.30
CA LEU A 329 25.78 26.33 32.11
C LEU A 329 25.76 25.09 31.20
N PRO A 330 26.88 24.36 31.04
CA PRO A 330 26.93 23.23 30.12
C PRO A 330 25.92 22.12 30.48
N GLY A 331 25.23 21.59 29.47
CA GLY A 331 24.29 20.48 29.65
C GLY A 331 22.91 20.86 30.21
N SER A 332 22.61 22.16 30.37
CA SER A 332 21.29 22.62 30.79
C SER A 332 20.29 22.68 29.62
N GLU A 333 19.05 22.22 29.86
CA GLU A 333 17.93 22.28 28.92
C GLU A 333 16.60 22.55 29.67
N PRO A 334 15.95 23.73 29.55
CA PRO A 334 16.38 24.91 28.79
C PRO A 334 17.72 25.50 29.26
N ALA A 335 18.36 26.30 28.40
CA ALA A 335 19.66 26.89 28.69
C ALA A 335 19.62 27.80 29.94
N GLN A 336 20.52 27.53 30.89
CA GLN A 336 20.75 28.37 32.07
C GLN A 336 22.09 29.09 31.97
N TYR A 337 22.21 30.24 32.62
CA TYR A 337 23.37 31.13 32.57
C TYR A 337 23.75 31.63 33.95
N GLU A 338 25.04 31.86 34.19
CA GLU A 338 25.57 32.49 35.39
C GLU A 338 26.25 33.83 35.07
N ASN A 339 26.11 34.79 35.98
CA ASN A 339 26.83 36.06 35.96
C ASN A 339 27.30 36.44 37.38
N GLY A 340 27.94 37.60 37.51
CA GLY A 340 28.45 38.13 38.77
C GLY A 340 27.38 38.31 39.86
N PHE A 341 26.11 38.43 39.48
CA PHE A 341 24.97 38.62 40.37
C PHE A 341 24.33 37.31 40.87
N THR A 342 24.42 36.22 40.10
CA THR A 342 23.71 34.95 40.37
C THR A 342 23.89 34.42 41.79
N ALA A 343 25.14 34.38 42.29
CA ALA A 343 25.42 33.84 43.63
C ALA A 343 24.81 34.70 44.76
N PHE A 344 24.77 36.02 44.58
CA PHE A 344 24.10 36.93 45.52
C PHE A 344 22.58 36.72 45.45
N ALA A 345 22.03 36.63 44.24
CA ALA A 345 20.60 36.43 44.01
C ALA A 345 20.10 35.13 44.68
N ASP A 346 20.79 34.02 44.47
CA ASP A 346 20.40 32.73 45.08
C ASP A 346 20.43 32.75 46.61
N ARG A 347 21.38 33.49 47.21
CA ARG A 347 21.57 33.53 48.66
C ARG A 347 20.61 34.48 49.38
N PHE A 348 20.38 35.67 48.82
CA PHE A 348 19.67 36.75 49.49
C PHE A 348 18.33 37.06 48.84
N VAL A 349 18.32 37.28 47.52
CA VAL A 349 17.11 37.65 46.76
C VAL A 349 16.06 36.52 46.83
N ARG A 350 16.47 35.26 46.67
CA ARG A 350 15.54 34.11 46.70
C ARG A 350 14.67 34.05 47.95
N ARG A 351 15.24 34.34 49.12
CA ARG A 351 14.50 34.34 50.41
C ARG A 351 13.41 35.41 50.43
N LEU A 352 13.71 36.59 49.88
CA LEU A 352 12.75 37.68 49.73
C LEU A 352 11.64 37.28 48.75
N LEU A 353 11.98 36.68 47.61
CA LEU A 353 10.99 36.19 46.63
C LEU A 353 10.07 35.12 47.22
N ASP A 354 10.61 34.15 47.97
CA ASP A 354 9.82 33.11 48.65
C ASP A 354 8.85 33.73 49.66
N ARG A 355 9.33 34.66 50.49
CA ARG A 355 8.50 35.34 51.49
C ARG A 355 7.39 36.17 50.84
N ARG A 356 7.72 36.95 49.80
CA ARG A 356 6.73 37.77 49.07
C ARG A 356 5.70 36.91 48.34
N THR A 357 6.13 35.83 47.72
CA THR A 357 5.22 34.87 47.05
C THR A 357 4.26 34.21 48.05
N ALA A 358 4.71 33.91 49.28
CA ALA A 358 3.88 33.30 50.30
C ALA A 358 2.82 34.23 50.93
N GLN A 359 2.80 35.53 50.60
CA GLN A 359 1.87 36.50 51.18
C GLN A 359 0.43 36.29 50.71
N ASP A 360 0.22 35.72 49.52
CA ASP A 360 -1.11 35.43 48.98
C ASP A 360 -1.07 34.18 48.11
N SER A 361 -2.05 33.29 48.26
CA SER A 361 -2.11 32.01 47.54
C SER A 361 -2.34 32.16 46.03
N ALA A 362 -2.81 33.31 45.57
CA ALA A 362 -2.93 33.62 44.15
C ALA A 362 -1.59 33.99 43.52
N ILE A 363 -0.59 34.42 44.30
CA ILE A 363 0.74 34.76 43.77
C ILE A 363 1.45 33.45 43.42
N VAL A 364 1.80 33.34 42.15
CA VAL A 364 2.44 32.16 41.56
C VAL A 364 3.95 32.21 41.72
N GLY A 365 4.48 33.42 41.71
CA GLY A 365 5.87 33.69 41.98
C GLY A 365 6.20 35.15 41.79
N CYS A 366 7.21 35.59 42.54
CA CYS A 366 7.91 36.83 42.28
C CYS A 366 9.26 36.52 41.63
N CYS A 367 9.73 37.40 40.74
CA CYS A 367 11.07 37.27 40.17
C CYS A 367 11.69 38.63 39.82
N LEU A 368 12.96 38.59 39.42
CA LEU A 368 13.66 39.75 38.88
C LEU A 368 14.04 39.45 37.44
N ILE A 369 13.94 40.45 36.58
CA ILE A 369 14.32 40.36 35.18
C ILE A 369 15.18 41.57 34.86
N ASP A 370 16.42 41.36 34.41
CA ASP A 370 17.29 42.48 34.03
C ASP A 370 16.92 43.08 32.65
N MET A 371 17.61 44.14 32.24
CA MET A 371 17.37 44.81 30.95
C MET A 371 17.47 43.91 29.71
N ASN A 372 18.14 42.76 29.81
CA ASN A 372 18.30 41.77 28.74
C ASN A 372 17.41 40.54 28.94
N GLY A 373 16.48 40.56 29.89
CA GLY A 373 15.56 39.44 30.13
C GLY A 373 16.12 38.36 31.04
N TYR A 374 17.30 38.54 31.63
CA TYR A 374 17.92 37.53 32.46
C TYR A 374 17.28 37.50 33.85
N LEU A 375 16.85 36.31 34.24
CA LEU A 375 16.25 36.01 35.53
C LEU A 375 17.29 35.30 36.40
N PRO A 376 18.00 35.99 37.30
CA PRO A 376 19.18 35.45 38.00
C PRO A 376 18.84 34.34 39.01
N THR A 377 17.71 34.48 39.71
CA THR A 377 17.13 33.47 40.60
C THR A 377 15.61 33.54 40.48
N HIS A 378 14.93 32.47 40.88
CA HIS A 378 13.47 32.47 41.09
C HIS A 378 13.18 32.08 42.55
N ILE A 379 11.91 32.04 42.95
CA ILE A 379 11.44 31.31 44.14
C ILE A 379 12.01 29.89 44.21
N SER A 380 12.17 29.34 45.41
CA SER A 380 12.75 28.03 45.67
C SER A 380 12.02 26.90 44.93
N ALA A 381 10.68 26.97 44.84
CA ALA A 381 9.87 25.99 44.11
C ALA A 381 10.16 25.95 42.59
N ARG A 382 10.75 27.01 42.03
CA ARG A 382 11.10 27.17 40.61
C ARG A 382 12.61 27.27 40.37
N SER A 383 13.41 26.97 41.38
CA SER A 383 14.87 26.97 41.32
C SER A 383 15.47 25.59 41.63
N GLN A 384 14.75 24.53 41.24
CA GLN A 384 15.17 23.15 41.45
C GLN A 384 16.25 22.75 40.43
N PRO A 385 17.17 21.82 40.75
CA PRO A 385 18.19 21.35 39.82
C PRO A 385 17.59 20.67 38.59
N GLN A 386 18.04 21.01 37.38
CA GLN A 386 17.55 20.37 36.16
C GLN A 386 17.76 18.84 36.14
N ARG A 387 16.84 18.13 35.48
CA ARG A 387 16.86 16.69 35.26
C ARG A 387 17.14 16.40 33.78
N ALA A 388 18.17 15.61 33.51
CA ALA A 388 18.56 15.25 32.15
C ALA A 388 17.42 14.52 31.41
N GLY A 389 17.13 14.93 30.17
CA GLY A 389 16.08 14.34 29.34
C GLY A 389 14.64 14.60 29.80
N GLN A 390 14.42 15.45 30.83
CA GLN A 390 13.09 15.77 31.35
C GLN A 390 12.72 17.25 31.11
N THR A 391 12.65 17.65 29.84
CA THR A 391 12.38 19.03 29.41
C THR A 391 11.15 19.64 30.10
N ARG A 392 10.05 18.88 30.24
CA ARG A 392 8.82 19.35 30.91
C ARG A 392 9.05 19.70 32.39
N TRP A 393 9.72 18.82 33.12
CA TRP A 393 10.02 19.07 34.53
C TRP A 393 10.93 20.30 34.66
N ASN A 394 11.91 20.44 33.78
CA ASN A 394 12.84 21.58 33.79
C ASN A 394 12.11 22.91 33.51
N MET A 395 11.21 22.95 32.52
CA MET A 395 10.39 24.13 32.20
C MET A 395 9.47 24.57 33.35
N GLU A 396 9.02 23.63 34.19
CA GLU A 396 8.15 23.95 35.33
C GLU A 396 8.92 24.24 36.63
N HIS A 397 10.05 23.58 36.89
CA HIS A 397 10.69 23.59 38.21
C HIS A 397 12.09 24.22 38.25
N ALA A 398 12.74 24.45 37.10
CA ALA A 398 14.10 24.98 37.00
C ALA A 398 14.16 26.26 36.16
N ARG A 399 13.29 27.23 36.48
CA ARG A 399 13.08 28.49 35.73
C ARG A 399 14.08 29.59 36.08
N ASN A 400 14.89 29.40 37.12
CA ASN A 400 15.98 30.32 37.47
C ASN A 400 17.08 30.31 36.41
N ARG A 401 17.88 31.39 36.38
CA ARG A 401 19.08 31.53 35.55
C ARG A 401 18.80 31.47 34.04
N GLN A 402 17.58 31.72 33.61
CA GLN A 402 17.20 31.71 32.20
C GLN A 402 17.06 33.13 31.67
N ILE A 403 17.11 33.29 30.35
CA ILE A 403 16.83 34.55 29.68
C ILE A 403 15.45 34.42 29.03
N PHE A 404 14.50 35.25 29.49
CA PHE A 404 13.16 35.36 28.92
C PHE A 404 13.00 36.75 28.33
N MET A 405 12.88 36.82 27.00
CA MET A 405 12.64 38.09 26.30
C MET A 405 11.54 37.89 25.26
N ASP A 406 10.30 37.90 25.72
CA ASP A 406 9.15 38.03 24.85
C ASP A 406 8.83 39.50 24.59
N SER A 407 7.89 39.76 23.66
CA SER A 407 7.47 41.11 23.30
C SER A 407 6.89 41.89 24.48
N GLN A 408 6.42 41.21 25.51
CA GLN A 408 5.70 41.80 26.64
C GLN A 408 6.66 42.25 27.73
N THR A 409 7.64 41.38 28.04
CA THR A 409 8.80 41.70 28.90
C THR A 409 9.55 42.89 28.32
N ARG A 410 9.76 42.91 26.99
CA ARG A 410 10.37 44.06 26.31
C ARG A 410 9.58 45.34 26.52
N ARG A 411 8.25 45.31 26.31
CA ARG A 411 7.37 46.47 26.54
C ARG A 411 7.41 46.97 27.99
N ALA A 412 7.40 46.05 28.96
CA ALA A 412 7.52 46.41 30.37
C ALA A 412 8.88 47.05 30.70
N LEU A 413 9.98 46.55 30.11
CA LEU A 413 11.33 47.09 30.29
C LEU A 413 11.52 48.45 29.61
N ASP A 414 10.83 48.73 28.50
CA ASP A 414 10.87 50.01 27.79
C ASP A 414 9.93 51.07 28.39
N GLY A 415 8.92 50.66 29.16
CA GLY A 415 7.94 51.58 29.76
C GLY A 415 8.57 52.52 30.80
N GLU A 416 8.18 53.79 30.78
CA GLU A 416 8.67 54.83 31.71
C GLU A 416 7.78 55.02 32.96
N GLY A 417 6.71 54.24 33.10
CA GLY A 417 5.78 54.32 34.23
C GLY A 417 6.25 53.60 35.49
N ASP A 418 5.57 53.88 36.61
CA ASP A 418 5.87 53.30 37.93
C ASP A 418 5.66 51.78 37.97
N PHE A 419 4.71 51.28 37.17
CA PHE A 419 4.53 49.85 36.96
C PHE A 419 3.97 49.56 35.56
N PHE A 420 3.98 48.27 35.18
CA PHE A 420 3.31 47.77 33.98
C PHE A 420 2.48 46.55 34.35
N LEU A 421 1.17 46.58 34.06
CA LEU A 421 0.23 45.49 34.28
C LEU A 421 -0.09 44.78 32.96
N PHE A 422 0.04 43.46 32.95
CA PHE A 422 -0.17 42.65 31.75
C PHE A 422 -0.90 41.34 32.07
N THR A 423 -1.85 40.96 31.23
CA THR A 423 -2.52 39.66 31.24
C THR A 423 -1.99 38.78 30.13
N TYR A 424 -1.63 37.53 30.48
CA TYR A 424 -1.13 36.56 29.53
C TYR A 424 -1.45 35.13 29.93
N ARG A 425 -1.20 34.24 28.98
CA ARG A 425 -1.32 32.80 29.17
C ARG A 425 0.07 32.18 29.27
N GLN A 426 0.39 31.62 30.43
CA GLN A 426 1.64 30.89 30.62
C GLN A 426 1.49 29.47 30.06
N ASP A 427 2.35 29.11 29.11
CA ASP A 427 2.49 27.74 28.61
C ASP A 427 3.20 26.86 29.64
N LEU A 428 2.59 25.72 29.95
CA LEU A 428 3.10 24.69 30.86
C LEU A 428 3.46 23.38 30.12
N GLY A 429 3.39 23.38 28.78
CA GLY A 429 3.62 22.24 27.90
C GLY A 429 2.39 21.36 27.67
N GLU A 430 2.39 20.61 26.55
CA GLU A 430 1.33 19.65 26.15
C GLU A 430 -0.09 20.24 26.14
N GLY A 431 -0.23 21.52 25.77
CA GLY A 431 -1.54 22.18 25.72
C GLY A 431 -2.12 22.54 27.09
N ARG A 432 -1.35 22.44 28.18
CA ARG A 432 -1.72 22.95 29.50
C ARG A 432 -1.31 24.41 29.62
N TYR A 433 -2.25 25.22 30.10
CA TYR A 433 -2.06 26.65 30.26
C TYR A 433 -2.65 27.14 31.56
N ARG A 434 -2.13 28.27 32.05
CA ARG A 434 -2.76 29.03 33.13
C ARG A 434 -2.81 30.50 32.77
N ALA A 435 -3.93 31.15 33.09
CA ALA A 435 -4.08 32.58 32.99
C ALA A 435 -3.32 33.25 34.14
N LEU A 436 -2.48 34.23 33.80
CA LEU A 436 -1.76 35.04 34.77
C LEU A 436 -1.94 36.52 34.46
N ARG A 437 -1.92 37.31 35.52
CA ARG A 437 -1.56 38.73 35.45
C ARG A 437 -0.18 38.90 36.07
N SER A 438 0.63 39.75 35.47
CA SER A 438 1.90 40.17 36.03
C SER A 438 1.93 41.69 36.19
N VAL A 439 2.42 42.13 37.35
CA VAL A 439 2.81 43.52 37.58
C VAL A 439 4.33 43.57 37.56
N PHE A 440 4.86 44.45 36.73
CA PHE A 440 6.29 44.73 36.62
C PHE A 440 6.59 46.10 37.19
N VAL A 441 7.54 46.20 38.11
CA VAL A 441 7.96 47.46 38.74
C VAL A 441 9.44 47.70 38.42
N PRO A 442 9.84 48.86 37.88
CA PRO A 442 11.24 49.14 37.56
C PRO A 442 12.15 49.10 38.80
N LEU A 443 13.31 48.45 38.66
CA LEU A 443 14.37 48.47 39.66
C LEU A 443 15.49 49.40 39.21
N MET A 444 15.79 50.39 40.05
CA MET A 444 16.84 51.40 39.82
C MET A 444 17.94 51.26 40.87
N PHE A 445 19.21 51.32 40.45
CA PHE A 445 20.37 51.32 41.33
C PHE A 445 21.40 52.34 40.86
N GLY A 446 21.83 53.25 41.73
CA GLY A 446 22.82 54.28 41.39
C GLY A 446 22.41 55.15 40.20
N GLY A 447 21.11 55.48 40.08
CA GLY A 447 20.55 56.28 38.98
C GLY A 447 20.43 55.54 37.64
N ARG A 448 20.68 54.23 37.60
CA ARG A 448 20.59 53.41 36.39
C ARG A 448 19.51 52.35 36.55
N ARG A 449 18.70 52.14 35.51
CA ARG A 449 17.74 51.03 35.46
C ARG A 449 18.48 49.72 35.32
N TRP A 450 18.20 48.79 36.22
CA TRP A 450 18.75 47.45 36.18
C TRP A 450 17.78 46.47 35.50
N GLY A 451 16.48 46.65 35.72
CA GLY A 451 15.46 45.73 35.23
C GLY A 451 14.11 45.95 35.86
N LEU A 452 13.39 44.85 36.13
CA LEU A 452 12.06 44.80 36.71
C LEU A 452 12.03 43.83 37.89
N TYR A 453 11.21 44.16 38.88
CA TYR A 453 10.65 43.23 39.83
C TYR A 453 9.25 42.82 39.33
N GLU A 454 9.01 41.52 39.20
CA GLU A 454 7.73 40.98 38.72
C GLU A 454 6.99 40.27 39.84
N VAL A 455 5.68 40.51 39.94
CA VAL A 455 4.74 39.69 40.69
C VAL A 455 3.71 39.09 39.72
N GLY A 456 3.79 37.77 39.51
CA GLY A 456 2.82 37.02 38.72
C GLY A 456 1.76 36.37 39.60
N TYR A 457 0.48 36.57 39.29
CA TYR A 457 -0.65 36.04 40.06
C TYR A 457 -1.77 35.47 39.19
N LEU A 458 -2.57 34.57 39.79
CA LEU A 458 -3.74 33.96 39.18
C LEU A 458 -4.90 34.96 39.08
N ILE A 459 -5.61 34.91 37.95
CA ILE A 459 -6.83 35.69 37.67
C ILE A 459 -8.07 34.96 38.19
#